data_AF-A0A956X0E8-F1
#
_entry.id   AF-A0A956X0E8-F1
#
_cell.length_a   1.000
_cell.length_b   1.000
_cell.length_c   1.000
_cell.angle_alpha   90.00
_cell.angle_beta   90.00
_cell.angle_gamma   90.00
#
_symmetry.space_group_name_H-M   'P 1'
#
loop_
_entity.id
_entity.type
_entity.pdbx_description
1 polymer ?
#
loop_
_entity_poly.entity_id
_entity_poly.type
_entity_poly.pdbx_seq_one_letter_code
_entity_poly.pdbx_strand_id
1 'polypeptide(L)'
;EQLDTWTYPGEGWGLTSDGEQLIMSDGTNVLRFLDPDTLAETGRVEVVDPQGRALTNLNELEYINGEVYANIWQTDWLARIDPETGQVLGWIDLRDLLPAEDRTQLVNVLNGIAYDPASDRLFVTGKLWPKLFEIDLVPSDPQ
;
A
#
# COMPACT_ATOMS: atom_id res chain seq x y z
N GLU A 1 9.39 -13.25 22.86
CA GLU A 1 9.28 -14.69 22.58
C GLU A 1 8.54 -14.84 21.26
N GLN A 2 8.92 -15.80 20.42
CA GLN A 2 8.23 -16.06 19.15
C GLN A 2 6.93 -16.81 19.46
N LEU A 3 5.78 -16.32 18.97
CA LEU A 3 4.48 -16.92 19.25
C LEU A 3 4.18 -18.12 18.34
N ASP A 4 4.46 -18.00 17.04
CA ASP A 4 4.24 -19.08 16.07
C ASP A 4 5.08 -18.87 14.79
N THR A 5 5.02 -19.82 13.84
CA THR A 5 5.59 -19.72 12.49
C THR A 5 4.75 -20.49 11.48
N TRP A 6 4.49 -19.86 10.33
CA TRP A 6 3.79 -20.49 9.21
C TRP A 6 4.60 -20.35 7.93
N THR A 7 4.18 -21.08 6.89
CA THR A 7 4.76 -21.04 5.55
C THR A 7 3.69 -20.70 4.53
N TYR A 8 4.03 -19.83 3.58
CA TYR A 8 3.18 -19.47 2.45
C TYR A 8 4.02 -19.49 1.16
N PRO A 9 3.39 -19.76 0.00
CA PRO A 9 4.11 -19.76 -1.27
C PRO A 9 4.39 -18.33 -1.77
N GLY A 10 5.45 -18.19 -2.58
CA GLY A 10 5.82 -16.92 -3.20
C GLY A 10 6.56 -15.97 -2.24
N GLU A 11 6.44 -14.68 -2.51
CA GLU A 11 7.03 -13.63 -1.68
C GLU A 11 5.95 -12.98 -0.78
N GLY A 12 6.37 -12.11 0.14
CA GLY A 12 5.47 -11.26 0.92
C GLY A 12 6.09 -9.87 1.06
N TRP A 13 5.37 -8.84 0.64
CA TRP A 13 5.86 -7.47 0.55
C TRP A 13 5.12 -6.56 1.53
N GLY A 14 3.83 -6.29 1.29
CA GLY A 14 2.94 -5.53 2.17
C GLY A 14 1.85 -6.40 2.79
N LEU A 15 1.36 -5.98 3.95
CA LEU A 15 0.28 -6.64 4.69
C LEU A 15 -0.56 -5.59 5.42
N THR A 16 -1.87 -5.61 5.23
CA THR A 16 -2.85 -4.81 6.00
C THR A 16 -4.05 -5.68 6.37
N SER A 17 -5.08 -5.11 6.99
CA SER A 17 -6.32 -5.81 7.34
C SER A 17 -7.53 -4.90 7.18
N ASP A 18 -8.62 -5.45 6.66
CA ASP A 18 -9.93 -4.80 6.65
C ASP A 18 -10.72 -5.00 7.97
N GLY A 19 -10.11 -5.67 8.95
CA GLY A 19 -10.73 -6.05 10.23
C GLY A 19 -11.37 -7.44 10.23
N GLU A 20 -11.53 -8.07 9.07
CA GLU A 20 -12.08 -9.43 8.93
C GLU A 20 -11.02 -10.42 8.41
N GLN A 21 -10.18 -9.98 7.48
CA GLN A 21 -9.14 -10.76 6.82
C GLN A 21 -7.85 -9.94 6.70
N LEU A 22 -6.75 -10.63 6.43
CA LEU A 22 -5.48 -10.00 6.07
C LEU A 22 -5.41 -9.85 4.56
N ILE A 23 -4.83 -8.75 4.09
CA ILE A 23 -4.64 -8.44 2.67
C ILE A 23 -3.15 -8.31 2.41
N MET A 24 -2.60 -9.14 1.53
CA MET A 24 -1.16 -9.26 1.28
C MET A 24 -0.81 -8.97 -0.18
N SER A 25 0.27 -8.21 -0.38
CA SER A 25 0.95 -8.06 -1.68
C SER A 25 2.26 -8.83 -1.71
N ASP A 26 2.77 -9.09 -2.90
CA ASP A 26 4.03 -9.81 -3.14
C ASP A 26 4.85 -9.24 -4.31
N GLY A 27 4.62 -7.97 -4.67
CA GLY A 27 5.27 -7.31 -5.81
C GLY A 27 4.64 -7.65 -7.17
N THR A 28 3.75 -8.64 -7.26
CA THR A 28 2.94 -8.87 -8.46
C THR A 28 1.78 -7.88 -8.54
N ASN A 29 0.86 -8.08 -9.48
CA ASN A 29 -0.42 -7.34 -9.53
C ASN A 29 -1.53 -8.02 -8.74
N VAL A 30 -1.23 -8.97 -7.84
CA VAL A 30 -2.26 -9.72 -7.10
C VAL A 30 -2.28 -9.28 -5.64
N LEU A 31 -3.49 -9.03 -5.13
CA LEU A 31 -3.74 -8.96 -3.69
C LEU A 31 -4.35 -10.29 -3.25
N ARG A 32 -3.74 -10.91 -2.22
CA ARG A 32 -4.22 -12.16 -1.60
C ARG A 32 -4.95 -11.84 -0.31
N PHE A 33 -6.09 -12.48 -0.10
CA PHE A 33 -6.85 -12.42 1.13
C PHE A 33 -6.56 -13.66 1.95
N LEU A 34 -6.19 -13.48 3.22
CA LEU A 34 -5.82 -14.55 4.12
C LEU A 34 -6.73 -14.54 5.35
N ASP A 35 -7.13 -15.72 5.78
CA ASP A 35 -7.79 -15.93 7.07
C ASP A 35 -6.81 -15.56 8.21
N PRO A 36 -7.21 -14.72 9.19
CA PRO A 36 -6.27 -14.17 10.17
C PRO A 36 -5.79 -15.21 11.20
N ASP A 37 -6.55 -16.27 11.43
CA ASP A 37 -6.23 -17.31 12.41
C ASP A 37 -5.34 -18.40 11.82
N THR A 38 -5.62 -18.78 10.57
CA THR A 38 -4.95 -19.90 9.89
C THR A 38 -3.92 -19.46 8.87
N LEU A 39 -3.99 -18.20 8.43
CA LEU A 39 -3.15 -17.58 7.40
C LEU A 39 -3.26 -18.28 6.04
N ALA A 40 -4.30 -19.10 5.88
CA ALA A 40 -4.66 -19.73 4.62
C ALA A 40 -5.29 -18.71 3.69
N GLU A 41 -4.94 -18.78 2.40
CA GLU A 41 -5.55 -17.91 1.40
C GLU A 41 -7.02 -18.27 1.19
N THR A 42 -7.89 -17.28 1.36
CA THR A 42 -9.35 -17.39 1.18
C THR A 42 -9.81 -16.85 -0.16
N GLY A 43 -9.00 -16.01 -0.81
CA GLY A 43 -9.28 -15.46 -2.13
C GLY A 43 -8.15 -14.57 -2.64
N ARG A 44 -8.33 -14.02 -3.85
CA ARG A 44 -7.42 -13.05 -4.45
C ARG A 44 -8.11 -12.21 -5.51
N VAL A 45 -7.57 -11.03 -5.78
CA VAL A 45 -7.95 -10.16 -6.91
C VAL A 45 -6.72 -9.75 -7.71
N GLU A 46 -6.90 -9.57 -9.01
CA GLU A 46 -5.90 -8.94 -9.88
C GLU A 46 -6.14 -7.43 -9.91
N VAL A 47 -5.11 -6.67 -9.54
CA VAL A 47 -5.13 -5.21 -9.57
C VAL A 47 -4.86 -4.72 -10.99
N VAL A 48 -5.76 -3.88 -11.48
CA VAL A 48 -5.68 -3.30 -12.83
C VAL A 48 -5.93 -1.80 -12.79
N ASP A 49 -5.22 -1.08 -13.65
CA ASP A 49 -5.45 0.35 -13.86
C ASP A 49 -6.78 0.63 -14.60
N PRO A 50 -7.21 1.90 -14.73
CA PRO A 50 -8.47 2.23 -15.41
C PRO A 50 -8.50 1.88 -16.91
N GLN A 51 -7.38 1.45 -17.51
CA GLN A 51 -7.32 0.93 -18.87
C GLN A 51 -7.34 -0.61 -18.92
N GLY A 52 -7.50 -1.28 -17.76
CA GLY A 52 -7.51 -2.73 -17.62
C GLY A 52 -6.13 -3.37 -17.70
N ARG A 53 -5.03 -2.59 -17.53
CA ARG A 53 -3.68 -3.14 -17.54
C ARG A 53 -3.27 -3.54 -16.13
N ALA A 54 -2.63 -4.69 -16.00
CA ALA A 54 -2.09 -5.17 -14.73
C ALA A 54 -1.17 -4.13 -14.08
N LEU A 55 -1.45 -3.79 -12.82
CA LEU A 55 -0.61 -2.89 -12.03
C LEU A 55 0.29 -3.72 -11.10
N THR A 56 1.55 -3.89 -11.50
CA THR A 56 2.55 -4.65 -10.72
C THR A 56 3.30 -3.77 -9.72
N ASN A 57 4.24 -4.36 -8.98
CA ASN A 57 5.08 -3.70 -7.98
C ASN A 57 4.31 -3.18 -6.77
N LEU A 58 3.17 -3.79 -6.45
CA LEU A 58 2.43 -3.53 -5.22
C LEU A 58 3.33 -3.88 -4.03
N ASN A 59 3.61 -2.88 -3.19
CA ASN A 59 4.49 -3.04 -2.04
C ASN A 59 3.68 -2.86 -0.75
N GLU A 60 4.08 -1.93 0.11
CA GLU A 60 3.38 -1.67 1.36
C GLU A 60 1.91 -1.26 1.14
N LEU A 61 1.05 -1.70 2.07
CA LEU A 61 -0.40 -1.61 1.99
C LEU A 61 -0.97 -0.98 3.26
N GLU A 62 -2.06 -0.23 3.14
CA GLU A 62 -2.90 0.20 4.25
C GLU A 62 -4.38 0.15 3.87
N TYR A 63 -5.26 -0.32 4.76
CA TYR A 63 -6.69 -0.36 4.52
C TYR A 63 -7.36 0.88 5.12
N ILE A 64 -7.98 1.68 4.26
CA ILE A 64 -8.51 3.00 4.63
C ILE A 64 -9.93 3.12 4.07
N ASN A 65 -10.91 3.13 4.97
CA ASN A 65 -12.32 3.45 4.64
C ASN A 65 -12.91 2.65 3.46
N GLY A 66 -12.60 1.35 3.38
CA GLY A 66 -13.11 0.47 2.30
C GLY A 66 -12.12 0.22 1.17
N GLU A 67 -11.00 0.94 1.13
CA GLU A 67 -10.03 0.89 0.03
C GLU A 67 -8.68 0.37 0.51
N VAL A 68 -7.95 -0.31 -0.37
CA VAL A 68 -6.54 -0.65 -0.14
C VAL A 68 -5.68 0.41 -0.79
N TYR A 69 -4.90 1.11 0.03
CA TYR A 69 -3.87 2.02 -0.42
C TYR A 69 -2.59 1.21 -0.59
N ALA A 70 -1.94 1.34 -1.75
CA ALA A 70 -0.73 0.58 -2.04
C ALA A 70 0.39 1.49 -2.55
N ASN A 71 1.58 1.37 -1.96
CA ASN A 71 2.80 1.88 -2.58
C ASN A 71 3.09 1.10 -3.87
N ILE A 72 3.46 1.82 -4.94
CA ILE A 72 4.00 1.20 -6.15
C ILE A 72 5.52 1.33 -6.13
N TRP A 73 6.22 0.21 -5.95
CA TRP A 73 7.67 0.20 -5.74
C TRP A 73 8.42 0.89 -6.89
N GLN A 74 9.44 1.68 -6.52
CA GLN A 74 10.22 2.55 -7.41
C GLN A 74 9.45 3.73 -8.04
N THR A 75 8.30 4.09 -7.48
CA THR A 75 7.56 5.29 -7.85
C THR A 75 7.24 6.12 -6.60
N ASP A 76 6.86 7.38 -6.79
CA ASP A 76 6.33 8.25 -5.74
C ASP A 76 4.80 8.32 -5.77
N TRP A 77 4.13 7.25 -6.22
CA TRP A 77 2.68 7.16 -6.31
C TRP A 77 2.11 6.14 -5.33
N LEU A 78 0.93 6.45 -4.79
CA LEU A 78 0.05 5.45 -4.18
C LEU A 78 -1.13 5.17 -5.12
N ALA A 79 -1.52 3.91 -5.20
CA ALA A 79 -2.78 3.50 -5.81
C ALA A 79 -3.84 3.35 -4.73
N ARG A 80 -5.05 3.85 -4.98
CA ARG A 80 -6.26 3.54 -4.22
C ARG A 80 -7.00 2.42 -4.94
N ILE A 81 -7.16 1.28 -4.30
CA ILE A 81 -7.63 0.04 -4.94
C ILE A 81 -8.93 -0.41 -4.26
N ASP A 82 -9.92 -0.75 -5.07
CA ASP A 82 -11.10 -1.47 -4.61
C ASP A 82 -10.72 -2.94 -4.33
N PRO A 83 -10.78 -3.41 -3.07
CA PRO A 83 -10.41 -4.78 -2.73
C PRO A 83 -11.36 -5.83 -3.30
N GLU A 84 -12.62 -5.48 -3.59
CA GLU A 84 -13.59 -6.44 -4.12
C GLU A 84 -13.32 -6.75 -5.60
N THR A 85 -12.89 -5.74 -6.36
CA THR A 85 -12.77 -5.83 -7.82
C THR A 85 -11.32 -5.80 -8.33
N GLY A 86 -10.37 -5.31 -7.52
CA GLY A 86 -9.00 -5.02 -7.94
C GLY A 86 -8.86 -3.75 -8.78
N GLN A 87 -9.94 -2.98 -8.99
CA GLN A 87 -9.87 -1.76 -9.80
C GLN A 87 -9.16 -0.63 -9.06
N VAL A 88 -8.24 0.05 -9.74
CA VAL A 88 -7.66 1.31 -9.23
C VAL A 88 -8.71 2.42 -9.32
N LEU A 89 -9.15 2.90 -8.16
CA LEU A 89 -10.12 3.97 -7.97
C LEU A 89 -9.50 5.37 -8.12
N GLY A 90 -8.21 5.49 -7.84
CA GLY A 90 -7.52 6.77 -7.89
C GLY A 90 -6.03 6.67 -7.64
N TRP A 91 -5.35 7.79 -7.87
CA TRP A 91 -3.90 7.92 -7.69
C TRP A 91 -3.60 9.05 -6.72
N ILE A 92 -2.60 8.85 -5.88
CA ILE A 92 -2.07 9.88 -4.99
C ILE A 92 -0.63 10.16 -5.42
N ASP A 93 -0.37 11.40 -5.79
CA ASP A 93 0.95 11.87 -6.23
C ASP A 93 1.74 12.43 -5.05
N LEU A 94 2.87 11.81 -4.72
CA LEU A 94 3.75 12.23 -3.62
C LEU A 94 5.15 12.65 -4.11
N ARG A 95 5.33 12.90 -5.41
CA ARG A 95 6.64 13.23 -6.01
C ARG A 95 7.35 14.39 -5.34
N ASP A 96 6.61 15.38 -4.86
CA ASP A 96 7.15 16.59 -4.24
C ASP A 96 7.14 16.55 -2.70
N LEU A 97 6.77 15.43 -2.10
CA LEU A 97 6.61 15.33 -0.65
C LEU A 97 7.95 15.46 0.10
N LEU A 98 8.99 14.75 -0.35
CA LEU A 98 10.31 14.82 0.26
C LEU A 98 11.12 15.97 -0.36
N PRO A 99 11.48 17.02 0.42
CA PRO A 99 12.25 18.17 -0.07
C PRO A 99 13.61 17.75 -0.63
N ALA A 100 14.12 18.51 -1.60
CA ALA A 100 15.37 18.19 -2.28
C ALA A 100 16.57 18.17 -1.31
N GLU A 101 16.58 19.02 -0.29
CA GLU A 101 17.63 19.05 0.73
C GLU A 101 17.70 17.78 1.59
N ASP A 102 16.59 17.05 1.71
CA ASP A 102 16.51 15.81 2.47
C ASP A 102 16.87 14.58 1.63
N ARG A 103 16.93 14.71 0.28
CA ARG A 103 17.27 13.62 -0.66
C ARG A 103 18.77 13.33 -0.69
N THR A 104 19.28 12.79 0.41
CA THR A 104 20.69 12.35 0.53
C THR A 104 20.95 11.02 -0.19
N GLN A 105 22.22 10.62 -0.35
CA GLN A 105 22.58 9.32 -0.94
C GLN A 105 22.07 8.09 -0.15
N LEU A 106 21.69 8.28 1.12
CA LEU A 106 21.15 7.20 1.96
C LEU A 106 19.64 7.03 1.79
N VAL A 107 18.94 8.07 1.35
CA VAL A 107 17.50 8.02 1.12
C VAL A 107 17.19 7.07 -0.02
N ASN A 108 16.17 6.24 0.19
CA ASN A 108 15.67 5.30 -0.79
C ASN A 108 14.20 5.62 -1.12
N VAL A 109 13.47 4.66 -1.69
CA VAL A 109 12.12 4.85 -2.24
C VAL A 109 11.05 5.13 -1.18
N LEU A 110 9.99 5.83 -1.59
CA LEU A 110 8.70 5.90 -0.88
C LEU A 110 8.20 4.48 -0.58
N ASN A 111 7.87 4.22 0.69
CA ASN A 111 7.35 2.94 1.18
C ASN A 111 6.96 3.07 2.65
N GLY A 112 5.69 2.83 2.98
CA GLY A 112 5.15 2.96 4.33
C GLY A 112 3.97 3.92 4.36
N ILE A 113 2.80 3.41 4.72
CA ILE A 113 1.53 4.11 4.83
C ILE A 113 0.94 3.69 6.18
N ALA A 114 0.42 4.64 6.94
CA ALA A 114 -0.31 4.31 8.16
C ALA A 114 -1.53 5.20 8.30
N TYR A 115 -2.64 4.63 8.80
CA TYR A 115 -3.87 5.37 9.02
C TYR A 115 -4.33 5.32 10.47
N ASP A 116 -4.66 6.49 11.02
CA ASP A 116 -5.30 6.64 12.33
C ASP A 116 -6.79 6.94 12.13
N PRO A 117 -7.68 5.93 12.22
CA PRO A 117 -9.11 6.13 12.00
C PRO A 117 -9.79 6.94 13.11
N ALA A 118 -9.19 7.05 14.31
CA ALA A 118 -9.80 7.78 15.42
C ALA A 118 -9.70 9.30 15.24
N SER A 119 -8.63 9.75 14.58
CA SER A 119 -8.37 11.18 14.33
C SER A 119 -8.40 11.55 12.83
N ASP A 120 -8.68 10.58 11.96
CA ASP A 120 -8.65 10.70 10.49
C ASP A 120 -7.31 11.26 9.97
N ARG A 121 -6.19 10.61 10.34
CA ARG A 121 -4.84 11.04 9.94
C ARG A 121 -4.14 10.01 9.09
N LEU A 122 -3.62 10.45 7.95
CA LEU A 122 -2.82 9.64 7.04
C LEU A 122 -1.35 9.99 7.18
N PHE A 123 -0.53 8.96 7.40
CA PHE A 123 0.91 9.09 7.49
C PHE A 123 1.60 8.35 6.37
N VAL A 124 2.68 8.94 5.84
CA VAL A 124 3.51 8.32 4.81
C VAL A 124 5.00 8.57 5.07
N THR A 125 5.83 7.62 4.65
CA THR A 125 7.30 7.72 4.75
C THR A 125 7.97 6.91 3.64
N GLY A 126 9.29 6.72 3.76
CA GLY A 126 10.05 5.89 2.85
C GLY A 126 11.26 5.23 3.51
N LYS A 127 11.85 4.31 2.77
CA LYS A 127 13.02 3.55 3.22
C LYS A 127 14.19 4.54 3.45
N LEU A 128 14.65 4.61 4.69
CA LEU A 128 15.72 5.51 5.14
C LEU A 128 15.40 7.01 4.97
N TRP A 129 14.12 7.36 4.90
CA TRP A 129 13.72 8.77 4.93
C TRP A 129 14.00 9.37 6.31
N PRO A 130 14.45 10.63 6.38
CA PRO A 130 14.67 11.31 7.66
C PRO A 130 13.37 11.78 8.34
N LYS A 131 12.22 11.59 7.67
CA LYS A 131 10.93 12.16 8.05
C LYS A 131 9.78 11.16 7.87
N LEU A 132 8.81 11.29 8.76
CA LEU A 132 7.44 10.78 8.62
C LEU A 132 6.54 11.99 8.40
N PHE A 133 5.66 11.93 7.41
CA PHE A 133 4.74 13.02 7.08
C PHE A 133 3.33 12.62 7.46
N GLU A 134 2.62 13.49 8.18
CA GLU A 134 1.16 13.52 8.21
C GLU A 134 0.70 14.33 6.98
N ILE A 135 -0.24 13.80 6.19
CA ILE A 135 -0.67 14.42 4.94
C ILE A 135 -2.21 14.52 4.85
N ASP A 136 -2.68 15.58 4.21
CA ASP A 136 -4.05 15.73 3.76
C ASP A 136 -4.12 15.51 2.25
N LEU A 137 -5.14 14.80 1.78
CA LEU A 137 -5.37 14.58 0.34
C LEU A 137 -6.32 15.64 -0.21
N VAL A 138 -5.86 16.35 -1.24
CA VAL A 138 -6.67 17.29 -1.99
C VAL A 138 -6.91 16.76 -3.41
N PRO A 139 -8.14 16.81 -3.94
CA PRO A 139 -8.39 16.47 -5.33
C PRO A 139 -7.52 17.33 -6.26
N SER A 140 -6.84 16.70 -7.21
CA SER A 140 -6.20 17.44 -8.30
C SER A 140 -7.27 18.03 -9.21
N ASP A 141 -7.21 19.33 -9.48
CA ASP A 141 -8.05 19.95 -10.50
C ASP A 141 -7.80 19.23 -11.84
N PRO A 142 -8.85 18.76 -12.54
CA PRO A 142 -8.68 18.23 -13.88
C PRO A 142 -8.27 19.39 -14.79
N GLN A 143 -6.98 19.48 -15.14
CA GLN A 143 -6.53 20.28 -16.27
C GLN A 143 -6.96 19.65 -17.58
#